data_AF-A0A1V2M632-F1
#
_entry.id   AF-A0A1V2M632-F1
#
_cell.length_a   1.000
_cell.length_b   1.000
_cell.length_c   1.000
_cell.angle_alpha   90.00
_cell.angle_beta   90.00
_cell.angle_gamma   90.00
#
_symmetry.space_group_name_H-M   'P 1'
#
loop_
_entity.id
_entity.type
_entity.pdbx_description
1 polymer ?
#
loop_
_entity_poly.entity_id
_entity_poly.type
_entity_poly.pdbx_seq_one_letter_code
_entity_poly.pdbx_strand_id
1 'polypeptide(L)'
;FVLDFIYKRGIIVLAYGISAIVMFIFSYFYLPVFNLSFFSLYSFVALFLIISGLILIWPFKLISIGPIRKTISIPNRVKTQFIIAGSIFLLAIVIELIFSSPVFRASAYRDLIGDVTESEFSSDMSPVSTKDIRLVDRKTAVRLGDKKIGEIPGLGSIAKLGQFNIQNVNGQLYWVAPLVHQSFIKWLTNLDGCPGYVMVSATNPQDVQFIQTINNQPINRIYQPEAYFHQNLARHIYLNGNFTQGLTDFTFEIDDMGEPYWVVSLYTNKIGFNGANATGVVTVHAQSGEVNKYTIEDAPAWIDRIQPDNFIFEQLYNWGIYVDGFLNAIFGQQSVLVPTAGISLVYGTDGNSYWYTGMTSAGADESTVGFILTNTRTKETKFYKQPGATEVAAQRSAEGKVQEKGYIATEPIMYNVSGIPTYVMSLLDKAGLIKMVA
;
A
#
# COMPACT_ATOMS: atom_id res chain seq x y z
N PHE A 1 9.37 39.83 -43.19
CA PHE A 1 8.37 39.85 -42.11
C PHE A 1 7.62 38.52 -42.00
N VAL A 2 6.97 38.02 -43.06
CA VAL A 2 6.21 36.75 -43.05
C VAL A 2 7.07 35.53 -42.70
N LEU A 3 8.27 35.40 -43.27
CA LEU A 3 9.20 34.30 -42.99
C LEU A 3 9.70 34.27 -41.53
N ASP A 4 10.04 35.43 -40.94
CA ASP A 4 10.46 35.54 -39.53
C ASP A 4 9.30 35.23 -38.56
N PHE A 5 8.08 35.61 -38.93
CA PHE A 5 6.88 35.28 -38.16
C PHE A 5 6.57 33.77 -38.18
N ILE A 6 6.67 33.13 -39.35
CA ILE A 6 6.49 31.67 -39.50
C ILE A 6 7.58 30.91 -38.73
N TYR A 7 8.83 31.35 -38.84
CA TYR A 7 9.97 30.76 -38.14
C TYR A 7 9.82 30.81 -36.62
N LYS A 8 9.43 31.96 -36.05
CA LYS A 8 9.17 32.13 -34.61
C LYS A 8 8.02 31.25 -34.11
N ARG A 9 6.94 31.12 -34.89
CA ARG A 9 5.83 30.20 -34.56
C ARG A 9 6.26 28.73 -34.63
N GLY A 10 7.08 28.36 -35.62
CA GLY A 10 7.65 27.02 -35.73
C GLY A 10 8.48 26.62 -34.51
N ILE A 11 9.35 27.51 -34.02
CA ILE A 11 10.15 27.30 -32.80
C ILE A 11 9.26 27.09 -31.58
N ILE A 12 8.18 27.86 -31.45
CA ILE A 12 7.25 27.73 -30.34
C ILE A 12 6.59 26.36 -30.34
N VAL A 13 6.03 25.95 -31.49
CA VAL A 13 5.38 24.65 -31.64
C VAL A 13 6.37 23.52 -31.34
N LEU A 14 7.60 23.64 -31.86
CA LEU A 14 8.67 22.66 -31.61
C LEU A 14 9.02 22.57 -30.11
N ALA A 15 9.15 23.70 -29.42
CA ALA A 15 9.49 23.72 -28.00
C ALA A 15 8.42 23.04 -27.13
N TYR A 16 7.15 23.32 -27.37
CA TYR A 16 6.05 22.65 -26.67
C TYR A 16 5.93 21.17 -27.06
N GLY A 17 6.17 20.83 -28.34
CA GLY A 17 6.18 19.44 -28.80
C GLY A 17 7.27 18.61 -28.13
N ILE A 18 8.51 19.11 -28.07
CA ILE A 18 9.61 18.46 -27.35
C ILE A 18 9.28 18.34 -25.86
N SER A 19 8.73 19.40 -25.25
CA SER A 19 8.33 19.37 -23.83
C SER A 19 7.26 18.31 -23.58
N ALA A 20 6.27 18.18 -24.47
CA ALA A 20 5.23 17.17 -24.36
C ALA A 20 5.80 15.75 -24.46
N ILE A 21 6.78 15.50 -25.35
CA ILE A 21 7.47 14.21 -25.45
C ILE A 21 8.26 13.92 -24.16
N VAL A 22 9.00 14.91 -23.64
CA VAL A 22 9.74 14.76 -22.38
C VAL A 22 8.78 14.46 -21.23
N MET A 23 7.66 15.17 -21.13
CA MET A 23 6.65 14.94 -20.10
C MET A 23 5.92 13.61 -20.27
N PHE A 24 5.73 13.13 -21.50
CA PHE A 24 5.18 11.81 -21.76
C PHE A 24 6.12 10.70 -21.27
N ILE A 25 7.43 10.82 -21.59
CA ILE A 25 8.46 9.90 -21.08
C ILE A 25 8.51 9.96 -19.55
N PHE A 26 8.50 11.16 -18.97
CA PHE A 26 8.44 11.35 -17.52
C PHE A 26 7.21 10.65 -16.93
N SER A 27 6.01 10.84 -17.51
CA SER A 27 4.77 10.21 -17.04
C SER A 27 4.84 8.69 -17.09
N TYR A 28 5.44 8.14 -18.13
CA TYR A 28 5.59 6.70 -18.31
C TYR A 28 6.42 6.04 -17.18
N PHE A 29 7.42 6.74 -16.65
CA PHE A 29 8.27 6.20 -15.57
C PHE A 29 7.81 6.62 -14.18
N TYR A 30 7.33 7.86 -14.01
CA TYR A 30 6.96 8.42 -12.71
C TYR A 30 5.52 8.12 -12.29
N LEU A 31 4.61 7.91 -13.25
CA LEU A 31 3.18 7.65 -13.01
C LEU A 31 2.49 8.75 -12.17
N PRO A 32 2.57 10.04 -12.57
CA PRO A 32 1.94 11.13 -11.80
C PRO A 32 0.42 10.97 -11.75
N VAL A 33 -0.18 11.24 -10.58
CA VAL A 33 -1.64 11.22 -10.43
C VAL A 33 -2.21 12.55 -10.89
N PHE A 34 -3.09 12.51 -11.89
CA PHE A 34 -3.72 13.70 -12.47
C PHE A 34 -5.05 14.01 -11.78
N ASN A 35 -4.96 14.46 -10.53
CA ASN A 35 -6.10 14.83 -9.71
C ASN A 35 -5.75 16.04 -8.83
N LEU A 36 -6.73 16.92 -8.61
CA LEU A 36 -6.57 18.16 -7.85
C LEU A 36 -6.16 17.93 -6.38
N SER A 37 -6.46 16.75 -5.82
CA SER A 37 -6.06 16.36 -4.46
C SER A 37 -4.61 15.85 -4.38
N PHE A 38 -3.84 15.88 -5.47
CA PHE A 38 -2.46 15.38 -5.49
C PHE A 38 -1.49 16.47 -5.93
N PHE A 39 -0.37 16.57 -5.19
CA PHE A 39 0.73 17.48 -5.52
C PHE A 39 1.31 17.23 -6.93
N SER A 40 1.27 15.98 -7.41
CA SER A 40 1.78 15.55 -8.71
C SER A 40 1.18 16.32 -9.89
N LEU A 41 -0.11 16.70 -9.83
CA LEU A 41 -0.74 17.46 -10.91
C LEU A 41 -0.11 18.84 -11.05
N TYR A 42 0.06 19.54 -9.93
CA TYR A 42 0.63 20.89 -9.89
C TYR A 42 2.09 20.89 -10.31
N SER A 43 2.88 19.94 -9.80
CA SER A 43 4.28 19.80 -10.16
C SER A 43 4.46 19.40 -11.63
N PHE A 44 3.58 18.55 -12.18
CA PHE A 44 3.59 18.19 -13.60
C PHE A 44 3.36 19.40 -14.51
N VAL A 45 2.33 20.21 -14.23
CA VAL A 45 2.02 21.40 -15.03
C VAL A 45 3.14 22.45 -14.90
N ALA A 46 3.64 22.69 -13.68
CA ALA A 46 4.75 23.61 -13.46
C ALA A 46 6.02 23.15 -14.21
N LEU A 47 6.35 21.86 -14.17
CA LEU A 47 7.51 21.30 -14.85
C LEU A 47 7.39 21.42 -16.38
N PHE A 48 6.22 21.16 -16.96
CA PHE A 48 5.98 21.37 -18.40
C PHE A 48 6.24 22.83 -18.82
N LEU A 49 5.74 23.80 -18.03
CA LEU A 49 5.97 25.22 -18.29
C LEU A 49 7.45 25.60 -18.14
N ILE A 50 8.15 25.02 -17.16
CA ILE A 50 9.58 25.25 -16.96
C ILE A 50 10.38 24.71 -18.14
N ILE A 51 10.18 23.45 -18.53
CA ILE A 51 10.90 22.81 -19.64
C ILE A 51 10.66 23.56 -20.95
N SER A 52 9.40 23.87 -21.27
CA SER A 52 9.07 24.62 -22.49
C SER A 52 9.67 26.02 -22.47
N GLY A 53 9.65 26.72 -21.33
CA GLY A 53 10.32 28.00 -21.14
C GLY A 53 11.83 27.93 -21.36
N LEU A 54 12.50 26.90 -20.82
CA LEU A 54 13.95 26.70 -20.98
C LEU A 54 14.34 26.44 -22.45
N ILE A 55 13.57 25.63 -23.17
CA ILE A 55 13.80 25.38 -24.61
C ILE A 55 13.61 26.66 -25.41
N LEU A 56 12.61 27.47 -25.07
CA LEU A 56 12.34 28.76 -25.74
C LEU A 56 13.45 29.79 -25.52
N ILE A 57 14.27 29.68 -24.47
CA ILE A 57 15.43 30.59 -24.25
C ILE A 57 16.61 30.21 -25.15
N TRP A 58 16.74 28.93 -25.52
CA TRP A 58 17.87 28.42 -26.32
C TRP A 58 18.18 29.27 -27.57
N PRO A 59 17.22 29.59 -28.46
CA PRO A 59 17.50 30.38 -29.66
C PRO A 59 17.88 31.84 -29.39
N PHE A 60 17.63 32.37 -28.19
CA PHE A 60 17.93 33.76 -27.82
C PHE A 60 19.25 33.93 -27.05
N LYS A 61 20.06 32.86 -26.89
CA LYS A 61 21.29 32.88 -26.09
C LYS A 61 22.46 33.73 -26.65
N LEU A 62 22.35 34.33 -27.82
CA LEU A 62 23.45 35.13 -28.42
C LEU A 62 22.95 36.37 -29.16
N ILE A 63 22.74 37.48 -28.44
CA ILE A 63 22.78 38.82 -29.02
C ILE A 63 23.99 39.53 -28.41
N SER A 64 25.05 39.70 -29.21
CA SER A 64 26.24 40.43 -28.82
C SER A 64 25.94 41.93 -28.88
N ILE A 65 25.87 42.61 -27.74
CA ILE A 65 25.80 44.07 -27.65
C ILE A 65 27.16 44.57 -27.16
N GLY A 66 28.15 44.60 -28.06
CA GLY A 66 29.47 45.17 -27.79
C GLY A 66 30.38 44.37 -26.84
N PRO A 67 31.64 44.84 -26.64
CA PRO A 67 32.73 44.03 -26.10
C PRO A 67 32.67 43.70 -24.60
N ILE A 68 31.68 44.16 -23.81
CA ILE A 68 31.79 44.12 -22.33
C ILE A 68 30.56 43.53 -21.59
N ARG A 69 29.36 43.38 -22.18
CA ARG A 69 28.23 42.74 -21.48
C ARG A 69 27.38 41.84 -22.38
N LYS A 70 27.49 40.52 -22.19
CA LYS A 70 26.52 39.55 -22.71
C LYS A 70 25.25 39.64 -21.85
N THR A 71 24.17 40.19 -22.40
CA THR A 71 22.87 40.22 -21.72
C THR A 71 21.95 39.18 -22.35
N ILE A 72 21.42 38.25 -21.55
CA ILE A 72 20.45 37.25 -22.03
C ILE A 72 19.10 37.95 -22.18
N SER A 73 18.64 38.15 -23.41
CA SER A 73 17.30 38.68 -23.67
C SER A 73 16.26 37.57 -23.53
N ILE A 74 15.53 37.53 -22.42
CA ILE A 74 14.46 36.57 -22.17
C ILE A 74 13.15 37.12 -22.74
N PRO A 75 12.47 36.41 -23.67
CA PRO A 75 11.18 36.84 -24.20
C PRO A 75 10.12 37.04 -23.10
N ASN A 76 9.27 38.07 -23.21
CA ASN A 76 8.21 38.35 -22.23
C ASN A 76 7.26 37.16 -22.00
N ARG A 77 6.99 36.37 -23.05
CA ARG A 77 6.23 35.12 -22.93
C ARG A 77 6.89 34.13 -21.96
N VAL A 78 8.19 33.91 -22.09
CA VAL A 78 8.93 32.97 -21.22
C VAL A 78 8.92 33.47 -19.77
N LYS A 79 9.09 34.79 -19.56
CA LYS A 79 8.94 35.39 -18.23
C LYS A 79 7.55 35.13 -17.65
N THR A 80 6.51 35.34 -18.45
CA THR A 80 5.11 35.08 -18.05
C THR A 80 4.89 33.60 -17.71
N GLN A 81 5.43 32.68 -18.51
CA GLN A 81 5.35 31.24 -18.23
C GLN A 81 6.03 30.85 -16.92
N PHE A 82 7.22 31.38 -16.63
CA PHE A 82 7.89 31.11 -15.36
C PHE A 82 7.15 31.73 -14.16
N ILE A 83 6.55 32.90 -14.33
CA ILE A 83 5.68 33.50 -13.31
C ILE A 83 4.47 32.58 -13.06
N ILE A 84 3.82 32.07 -14.10
CA ILE A 84 2.70 31.13 -13.97
C ILE A 84 3.15 29.84 -13.29
N ALA A 85 4.27 29.24 -13.73
CA ALA A 85 4.80 28.01 -13.13
C ALA A 85 5.15 28.22 -11.65
N GLY A 86 5.81 29.33 -11.31
CA GLY A 86 6.11 29.71 -9.93
C GLY A 86 4.85 29.95 -9.10
N SER A 87 3.80 30.54 -9.70
CA SER A 87 2.52 30.76 -9.02
C SER A 87 1.78 29.44 -8.74
N ILE A 88 1.78 28.50 -9.68
CA ILE A 88 1.21 27.15 -9.50
C ILE A 88 1.96 26.40 -8.40
N PHE A 89 3.30 26.48 -8.41
CA PHE A 89 4.11 25.84 -7.39
C PHE A 89 3.90 26.46 -6.01
N LEU A 90 3.82 27.80 -5.92
CA LEU A 90 3.49 28.51 -4.69
C LEU A 90 2.10 28.12 -4.19
N LEU A 91 1.11 28.02 -5.07
CA LEU A 91 -0.24 27.54 -4.73
C LEU A 91 -0.18 26.14 -4.13
N ALA A 92 0.58 25.21 -4.71
CA ALA A 92 0.74 23.87 -4.18
C ALA A 92 1.37 23.86 -2.78
N ILE A 93 2.38 24.72 -2.53
CA ILE A 93 2.97 24.89 -1.19
C ILE A 93 1.93 25.43 -0.20
N VAL A 94 1.10 26.40 -0.60
CA VAL A 94 0.04 26.95 0.25
C VAL A 94 -0.99 25.88 0.59
N ILE A 95 -1.39 25.06 -0.39
CA ILE A 95 -2.28 23.91 -0.16
C ILE A 95 -1.66 22.97 0.87
N GLU A 96 -0.38 22.62 0.72
CA GLU A 96 0.28 21.72 1.65
C GLU A 96 0.38 22.27 3.07
N LEU A 97 0.81 23.53 3.22
CA LEU A 97 1.03 24.13 4.54
C LEU A 97 -0.25 24.51 5.27
N ILE A 98 -1.31 24.90 4.55
CA ILE A 98 -2.53 25.43 5.16
C ILE A 98 -3.66 24.39 5.13
N PHE A 99 -3.84 23.70 4.01
CA PHE A 99 -4.98 22.80 3.80
C PHE A 99 -4.65 21.33 4.11
N SER A 100 -3.38 20.94 4.10
CA SER A 100 -2.95 19.61 4.54
C SER A 100 -2.43 19.58 5.99
N SER A 101 -2.16 20.72 6.63
CA SER A 101 -1.51 20.72 7.95
C SER A 101 -2.47 20.32 9.09
N PRO A 102 -2.08 19.40 9.99
CA PRO A 102 -2.87 19.06 11.17
C PRO A 102 -3.12 20.23 12.12
N VAL A 103 -2.30 21.28 12.07
CA VAL A 103 -2.50 22.51 12.86
C VAL A 103 -3.88 23.12 12.60
N PHE A 104 -4.34 23.09 11.34
CA PHE A 104 -5.63 23.63 10.93
C PHE A 104 -6.69 22.54 10.70
N ARG A 105 -6.27 21.28 10.58
CA ARG A 105 -7.11 20.17 10.10
C ARG A 105 -7.16 18.97 11.04
N ALA A 106 -6.73 19.09 12.30
CA ALA A 106 -6.74 17.99 13.27
C ALA A 106 -8.09 17.26 13.36
N SER A 107 -9.22 17.98 13.35
CA SER A 107 -10.54 17.34 13.34
C SER A 107 -10.79 16.52 12.07
N ALA A 108 -10.42 17.03 10.90
CA ALA A 108 -10.57 16.29 9.65
C ALA A 108 -9.71 15.03 9.62
N TYR A 109 -8.51 15.07 10.21
CA TYR A 109 -7.66 13.88 10.38
C TYR A 109 -8.24 12.87 11.37
N ARG A 110 -8.78 13.35 12.49
CA ARG A 110 -9.46 12.52 13.49
C ARG A 110 -10.64 11.78 12.88
N ASP A 111 -11.46 12.49 12.11
CA ASP A 111 -12.71 11.99 11.56
C ASP A 111 -12.50 11.12 10.30
N LEU A 112 -11.24 10.98 9.82
CA LEU A 112 -10.93 10.27 8.58
C LEU A 112 -11.16 8.75 8.66
N ILE A 113 -11.03 8.17 9.85
CA ILE A 113 -11.35 6.74 10.08
C ILE A 113 -12.86 6.47 9.95
N GLY A 114 -13.71 7.48 10.15
CA GLY A 114 -15.16 7.35 10.26
C GLY A 114 -15.63 7.21 11.70
N ASP A 115 -16.88 6.75 11.87
CA ASP A 115 -17.46 6.56 13.20
C ASP A 115 -16.88 5.31 13.86
N VAL A 116 -16.27 5.50 15.03
CA VAL A 116 -15.77 4.40 15.87
C VAL A 116 -16.84 4.08 16.92
N THR A 117 -17.49 2.93 16.76
CA THR A 117 -18.56 2.49 17.67
C THR A 117 -18.01 1.57 18.75
N GLU A 118 -18.53 1.68 19.98
CA GLU A 118 -18.17 0.75 21.05
C GLU A 118 -18.96 -0.56 20.88
N SER A 119 -18.29 -1.69 21.06
CA SER A 119 -18.91 -3.02 20.99
C SER A 119 -18.33 -3.97 22.04
N GLU A 120 -19.03 -5.07 22.30
CA GLU A 120 -18.57 -6.14 23.17
C GLU A 120 -17.95 -7.27 22.35
N PHE A 121 -16.78 -7.75 22.76
CA PHE A 121 -16.02 -8.72 21.98
C PHE A 121 -16.77 -10.05 21.82
N SER A 122 -17.44 -10.49 22.88
CA SER A 122 -18.19 -11.75 22.93
C SER A 122 -19.40 -11.76 22.01
N SER A 123 -19.95 -10.60 21.61
CA SER A 123 -21.09 -10.54 20.69
C SER A 123 -20.68 -10.61 19.22
N ASP A 124 -19.50 -10.08 18.88
CA ASP A 124 -19.04 -9.94 17.50
C ASP A 124 -18.07 -11.05 17.06
N MET A 125 -17.38 -11.70 18.00
CA MET A 125 -16.43 -12.77 17.70
C MET A 125 -16.93 -14.08 18.30
N SER A 126 -17.19 -15.10 17.48
CA SER A 126 -17.47 -16.45 18.00
C SER A 126 -16.19 -17.11 18.49
N PRO A 127 -16.30 -18.06 19.44
CA PRO A 127 -15.17 -18.86 19.88
C PRO A 127 -14.45 -19.51 18.69
N VAL A 128 -13.13 -19.31 18.62
CA VAL A 128 -12.29 -19.94 17.60
C VAL A 128 -12.22 -21.45 17.88
N SER A 129 -12.34 -22.25 16.83
CA SER A 129 -11.98 -23.67 16.90
C SER A 129 -10.46 -23.79 16.97
N THR A 130 -9.96 -24.74 17.77
CA THR A 130 -8.53 -24.98 17.91
C THR A 130 -7.84 -25.34 16.58
N LYS A 131 -8.59 -25.87 15.61
CA LYS A 131 -8.10 -26.20 14.27
C LYS A 131 -7.91 -24.98 13.37
N ASP A 132 -8.54 -23.86 13.72
CA ASP A 132 -8.55 -22.63 12.92
C ASP A 132 -7.55 -21.60 13.45
N ILE A 133 -6.86 -21.94 14.56
CA ILE A 133 -5.79 -21.12 15.12
C ILE A 133 -4.61 -21.09 14.14
N ARG A 134 -4.25 -19.88 13.69
CA ARG A 134 -3.05 -19.64 12.88
C ARG A 134 -1.79 -19.98 13.68
N LEU A 135 -1.09 -21.01 13.23
CA LEU A 135 0.21 -21.43 13.75
C LEU A 135 1.37 -20.86 12.94
N VAL A 136 1.15 -20.59 11.66
CA VAL A 136 2.17 -20.13 10.72
C VAL A 136 2.08 -18.62 10.59
N ASP A 137 3.12 -17.90 11.01
CA ASP A 137 3.28 -16.48 10.73
C ASP A 137 3.91 -16.25 9.35
N ARG A 138 3.91 -15.01 8.86
CA ARG A 138 4.44 -14.67 7.53
C ARG A 138 5.90 -15.12 7.36
N LYS A 139 6.76 -14.97 8.38
CA LYS A 139 8.17 -15.37 8.28
C LYS A 139 8.31 -16.88 8.16
N THR A 140 7.50 -17.65 8.89
CA THR A 140 7.47 -19.11 8.75
C THR A 140 6.94 -19.51 7.38
N ALA A 141 5.88 -18.85 6.87
CA ALA A 141 5.37 -19.10 5.53
C ALA A 141 6.42 -18.87 4.43
N VAL A 142 7.21 -17.80 4.53
CA VAL A 142 8.34 -17.54 3.61
C VAL A 142 9.34 -18.70 3.63
N ARG A 143 9.77 -19.16 4.82
CA ARG A 143 10.72 -20.28 4.93
C ARG A 143 10.19 -21.59 4.35
N LEU A 144 8.92 -21.89 4.65
CA LEU A 144 8.24 -23.08 4.14
C LEU A 144 8.10 -23.02 2.62
N GLY A 145 7.72 -21.87 2.08
CA GLY A 145 7.65 -21.62 0.65
C GLY A 145 9.01 -21.74 -0.05
N ASP A 146 10.05 -21.11 0.50
CA ASP A 146 11.43 -21.18 -0.03
C ASP A 146 11.92 -22.62 -0.10
N LYS A 147 11.65 -23.42 0.94
CA LYS A 147 11.97 -24.85 0.95
C LYS A 147 11.22 -25.58 -0.17
N LYS A 148 9.92 -25.30 -0.34
CA LYS A 148 9.09 -25.96 -1.36
C LYS A 148 9.56 -25.67 -2.78
N ILE A 149 9.90 -24.41 -3.09
CA ILE A 149 10.38 -24.06 -4.43
C ILE A 149 11.81 -24.53 -4.67
N GLY A 150 12.61 -24.69 -3.61
CA GLY A 150 13.96 -25.25 -3.67
C GLY A 150 14.00 -26.73 -4.05
N GLU A 151 12.89 -27.45 -3.90
CA GLU A 151 12.74 -28.83 -4.38
C GLU A 151 12.69 -28.92 -5.91
N ILE A 152 12.48 -27.80 -6.62
CA ILE A 152 12.26 -27.76 -8.07
C ILE A 152 13.53 -27.29 -8.79
N PRO A 153 14.23 -28.18 -9.51
CA PRO A 153 15.48 -27.83 -10.17
C PRO A 153 15.32 -26.67 -11.18
N GLY A 154 16.22 -25.69 -11.11
CA GLY A 154 16.31 -24.57 -12.06
C GLY A 154 15.34 -23.41 -11.80
N LEU A 155 14.30 -23.58 -10.99
CA LEU A 155 13.27 -22.57 -10.75
C LEU A 155 13.83 -21.28 -10.13
N GLY A 156 14.67 -21.42 -9.10
CA GLY A 156 15.33 -20.30 -8.41
C GLY A 156 16.29 -19.49 -9.29
N SER A 157 16.61 -19.97 -10.50
CA SER A 157 17.42 -19.22 -11.46
C SER A 157 16.59 -18.30 -12.35
N ILE A 158 15.26 -18.45 -12.38
CA ILE A 158 14.35 -17.69 -13.25
C ILE A 158 13.46 -16.78 -12.40
N ALA A 159 12.97 -17.31 -11.28
CA ALA A 159 12.00 -16.64 -10.43
C ALA A 159 12.37 -16.76 -8.94
N LYS A 160 11.78 -15.88 -8.14
CA LYS A 160 11.85 -15.88 -6.67
C LYS A 160 10.44 -15.78 -6.10
N LEU A 161 10.25 -16.14 -4.83
CA LEU A 161 8.99 -15.87 -4.15
C LEU A 161 8.79 -14.36 -3.98
N GLY A 162 7.58 -13.91 -4.32
CA GLY A 162 7.06 -12.60 -3.99
C GLY A 162 6.61 -12.52 -2.53
N GLN A 163 5.86 -11.47 -2.21
CA GLN A 163 5.33 -11.30 -0.86
C GLN A 163 4.16 -12.26 -0.59
N PHE A 164 4.21 -12.95 0.56
CA PHE A 164 3.12 -13.79 1.04
C PHE A 164 2.01 -12.94 1.66
N ASN A 165 0.79 -12.98 1.13
CA ASN A 165 -0.36 -12.35 1.74
C ASN A 165 -1.28 -13.42 2.35
N ILE A 166 -1.76 -13.14 3.55
CA ILE A 166 -2.76 -13.99 4.20
C ILE A 166 -4.12 -13.66 3.59
N GLN A 167 -4.83 -14.70 3.17
CA GLN A 167 -6.15 -14.61 2.55
C GLN A 167 -6.99 -15.85 2.89
N ASN A 168 -8.30 -15.71 2.83
CA ASN A 168 -9.26 -16.78 2.98
C ASN A 168 -9.58 -17.38 1.60
N VAL A 169 -9.24 -18.65 1.42
CA VAL A 169 -9.50 -19.38 0.18
C VAL A 169 -10.42 -20.54 0.54
N ASN A 170 -11.67 -20.50 0.06
CA ASN A 170 -12.68 -21.54 0.33
C ASN A 170 -12.87 -21.87 1.83
N GLY A 171 -12.85 -20.85 2.70
CA GLY A 171 -13.06 -21.01 4.15
C GLY A 171 -11.80 -21.42 4.93
N GLN A 172 -10.62 -21.46 4.29
CA GLN A 172 -9.36 -21.81 4.92
C GLN A 172 -8.34 -20.69 4.73
N LEU A 173 -7.57 -20.42 5.79
CA LEU A 173 -6.56 -19.37 5.77
C LEU A 173 -5.24 -19.85 5.16
N TYR A 174 -4.82 -19.20 4.09
CA TYR A 174 -3.58 -19.48 3.39
C TYR A 174 -2.72 -18.22 3.26
N TRP A 175 -1.43 -18.39 3.52
CA TRP A 175 -0.42 -17.46 3.04
C TRP A 175 -0.11 -17.80 1.59
N VAL A 176 -0.35 -16.86 0.68
CA VAL A 176 -0.14 -17.08 -0.75
C VAL A 176 0.87 -16.09 -1.31
N ALA A 177 1.84 -16.60 -2.07
CA ALA A 177 2.84 -15.78 -2.75
C ALA A 177 3.00 -16.19 -4.22
N PRO A 178 3.06 -15.23 -5.14
CA PRO A 178 3.40 -15.51 -6.53
C PRO A 178 4.91 -15.79 -6.66
N LEU A 179 5.33 -16.55 -7.67
CA LEU A 179 6.70 -16.39 -8.15
C LEU A 179 6.81 -15.18 -9.06
N VAL A 180 7.84 -14.38 -8.86
CA VAL A 180 8.11 -13.14 -9.59
C VAL A 180 9.52 -13.15 -10.15
N HIS A 181 9.80 -12.30 -11.15
CA HIS A 181 11.14 -12.26 -11.75
C HIS A 181 12.21 -11.93 -10.72
N GLN A 182 13.32 -12.66 -10.79
CA GLN A 182 14.44 -12.44 -9.89
C GLN A 182 15.21 -11.15 -10.20
N SER A 183 15.33 -10.79 -11.49
CA SER A 183 16.09 -9.62 -11.95
C SER A 183 15.62 -9.17 -13.34
N PHE A 184 16.10 -8.00 -13.78
CA PHE A 184 15.84 -7.46 -15.12
C PHE A 184 16.21 -8.43 -16.24
N ILE A 185 17.38 -9.07 -16.17
CA ILE A 185 17.81 -10.02 -17.20
C ILE A 185 16.88 -11.22 -17.24
N LYS A 186 16.43 -11.72 -16.07
CA LYS A 186 15.49 -12.85 -15.99
C LYS A 186 14.11 -12.50 -16.49
N TRP A 187 13.64 -11.28 -16.26
CA TRP A 187 12.44 -10.77 -16.92
C TRP A 187 12.61 -10.73 -18.45
N LEU A 188 13.70 -10.13 -18.95
CA LEU A 188 13.93 -9.97 -20.38
C LEU A 188 14.04 -11.31 -21.14
N THR A 189 14.60 -12.34 -20.52
CA THR A 189 14.68 -13.69 -21.12
C THR A 189 13.44 -14.55 -20.89
N ASN A 190 12.47 -14.11 -20.09
CA ASN A 190 11.25 -14.84 -19.75
C ASN A 190 10.02 -13.91 -19.79
N LEU A 191 9.80 -13.26 -20.93
CA LEU A 191 8.69 -12.33 -21.12
C LEU A 191 7.31 -13.01 -21.04
N ASP A 192 7.26 -14.33 -21.19
CA ASP A 192 6.06 -15.14 -21.03
C ASP A 192 5.64 -15.31 -19.56
N GLY A 193 6.41 -14.76 -18.61
CA GLY A 193 6.03 -14.66 -17.20
C GLY A 193 6.74 -15.65 -16.27
N CYS A 194 6.26 -15.73 -15.04
CA CYS A 194 6.74 -16.68 -14.02
C CYS A 194 5.73 -17.81 -13.75
N PRO A 195 6.18 -19.05 -13.50
CA PRO A 195 5.28 -20.19 -13.34
C PRO A 195 4.72 -20.28 -11.92
N GLY A 196 3.43 -20.54 -11.74
CA GLY A 196 2.78 -20.93 -10.48
C GLY A 196 2.97 -20.07 -9.20
N TYR A 197 2.13 -20.29 -8.19
CA TYR A 197 2.22 -19.60 -6.90
C TYR A 197 2.29 -20.62 -5.77
N VAL A 198 2.79 -20.20 -4.61
CA VAL A 198 2.89 -21.05 -3.42
C VAL A 198 1.77 -20.70 -2.46
N MET A 199 1.12 -21.73 -1.92
CA MET A 199 0.18 -21.64 -0.82
C MET A 199 0.77 -22.35 0.40
N VAL A 200 0.75 -21.69 1.55
CA VAL A 200 1.13 -22.27 2.84
C VAL A 200 -0.06 -22.13 3.77
N SER A 201 -0.56 -23.23 4.32
CA SER A 201 -1.64 -23.18 5.29
C SER A 201 -1.24 -22.37 6.52
N ALA A 202 -2.12 -21.49 6.97
CA ALA A 202 -1.92 -20.72 8.19
C ALA A 202 -2.02 -21.59 9.45
N THR A 203 -2.72 -22.72 9.40
CA THR A 203 -3.03 -23.59 10.55
C THR A 203 -2.22 -24.89 10.53
N ASN A 204 -1.73 -25.33 9.36
CA ASN A 204 -0.94 -26.55 9.22
C ASN A 204 0.43 -26.27 8.55
N PRO A 205 1.55 -26.24 9.30
CA PRO A 205 2.88 -25.97 8.73
C PRO A 205 3.40 -27.05 7.76
N GLN A 206 2.74 -28.21 7.66
CA GLN A 206 3.09 -29.25 6.70
C GLN A 206 2.32 -29.13 5.37
N ASP A 207 1.24 -28.33 5.32
CA ASP A 207 0.48 -28.10 4.10
C ASP A 207 1.08 -26.93 3.31
N VAL A 208 2.00 -27.28 2.41
CA VAL A 208 2.70 -26.35 1.53
C VAL A 208 2.58 -26.83 0.09
N GLN A 209 1.91 -26.04 -0.74
CA GLN A 209 1.54 -26.39 -2.10
C GLN A 209 2.18 -25.42 -3.09
N PHE A 210 2.67 -25.95 -4.20
CA PHE A 210 3.09 -25.13 -5.35
C PHE A 210 2.14 -25.39 -6.50
N ILE A 211 1.28 -24.42 -6.77
CA ILE A 211 0.21 -24.52 -7.78
C ILE A 211 0.74 -23.99 -9.09
N GLN A 212 0.87 -24.85 -10.09
CA GLN A 212 1.41 -24.50 -11.42
C GLN A 212 0.38 -24.52 -12.53
N THR A 213 -0.76 -25.17 -12.30
CA THR A 213 -1.82 -25.34 -13.27
C THR A 213 -3.19 -25.14 -12.63
N ILE A 214 -4.10 -24.51 -13.38
CA ILE A 214 -5.54 -24.43 -13.07
C ILE A 214 -6.27 -24.98 -14.28
N ASN A 215 -7.25 -25.87 -14.07
CA ASN A 215 -8.01 -26.50 -15.16
C ASN A 215 -7.11 -27.10 -16.28
N ASN A 216 -5.99 -27.71 -15.89
CA ASN A 216 -4.95 -28.26 -16.78
C ASN A 216 -4.24 -27.23 -17.68
N GLN A 217 -4.40 -25.93 -17.43
CA GLN A 217 -3.68 -24.86 -18.11
C GLN A 217 -2.53 -24.36 -17.22
N PRO A 218 -1.33 -24.08 -17.78
CA PRO A 218 -0.23 -23.53 -17.02
C PRO A 218 -0.52 -22.11 -16.55
N ILE A 219 -0.06 -21.79 -15.34
CA ILE A 219 -0.15 -20.46 -14.75
C ILE A 219 1.17 -19.74 -14.95
N ASN A 220 1.17 -18.73 -15.80
CA ASN A 220 2.28 -17.84 -16.07
C ASN A 220 1.90 -16.40 -15.74
N ARG A 221 2.48 -15.83 -14.68
CA ARG A 221 2.24 -14.44 -14.29
C ARG A 221 3.14 -13.53 -15.11
N ILE A 222 2.51 -12.82 -16.05
CA ILE A 222 3.17 -11.91 -16.98
C ILE A 222 3.24 -10.51 -16.37
N TYR A 223 2.13 -10.03 -15.82
CA TYR A 223 2.04 -8.72 -15.20
C TYR A 223 2.36 -8.85 -13.73
N GLN A 224 3.38 -8.13 -13.25
CA GLN A 224 3.84 -8.22 -11.85
C GLN A 224 4.70 -7.02 -11.44
N PRO A 225 4.86 -6.75 -10.12
CA PRO A 225 5.65 -5.61 -9.62
C PRO A 225 7.12 -5.64 -10.09
N GLU A 226 7.72 -6.83 -10.19
CA GLU A 226 9.10 -7.06 -10.59
C GLU A 226 9.31 -7.15 -12.11
N ALA A 227 8.24 -7.02 -12.90
CA ALA A 227 8.33 -6.89 -14.35
C ALA A 227 8.58 -5.42 -14.77
N TYR A 228 8.98 -5.22 -16.03
CA TYR A 228 9.43 -3.94 -16.55
C TYR A 228 8.54 -3.45 -17.70
N PHE A 229 8.63 -2.16 -18.00
CA PHE A 229 7.86 -1.50 -19.06
C PHE A 229 6.35 -1.80 -18.96
N HIS A 230 5.70 -2.25 -20.02
CA HIS A 230 4.26 -2.49 -20.05
C HIS A 230 3.79 -3.65 -19.17
N GLN A 231 4.68 -4.59 -18.80
CA GLN A 231 4.36 -5.71 -17.89
C GLN A 231 4.49 -5.33 -16.42
N ASN A 232 5.13 -4.18 -16.12
CA ASN A 232 5.17 -3.67 -14.76
C ASN A 232 3.74 -3.35 -14.29
N LEU A 233 3.34 -3.96 -13.18
CA LEU A 233 1.96 -3.92 -12.70
C LEU A 233 1.41 -2.50 -12.51
N ALA A 234 2.12 -1.64 -11.78
CA ALA A 234 1.66 -0.27 -11.52
C ALA A 234 1.49 0.53 -12.81
N ARG A 235 2.43 0.38 -13.75
CA ARG A 235 2.38 1.04 -15.05
C ARG A 235 1.24 0.51 -15.92
N HIS A 236 1.03 -0.81 -15.92
CA HIS A 236 -0.06 -1.44 -16.66
C HIS A 236 -1.41 -0.90 -16.17
N ILE A 237 -1.63 -0.88 -14.86
CA ILE A 237 -2.85 -0.32 -14.24
C ILE A 237 -3.03 1.16 -14.63
N TYR A 238 -1.96 1.95 -14.52
CA TYR A 238 -1.97 3.37 -14.83
C TYR A 238 -2.36 3.66 -16.29
N LEU A 239 -1.78 2.93 -17.24
CA LEU A 239 -2.06 3.07 -18.67
C LEU A 239 -3.46 2.54 -19.05
N ASN A 240 -4.05 1.66 -18.24
CA ASN A 240 -5.44 1.19 -18.37
C ASN A 240 -6.44 2.11 -17.66
N GLY A 241 -6.24 3.43 -17.75
CA GLY A 241 -7.25 4.43 -17.35
C GLY A 241 -7.26 4.84 -15.87
N ASN A 242 -6.30 4.39 -15.05
CA ASN A 242 -6.26 4.70 -13.61
C ASN A 242 -5.32 5.86 -13.23
N PHE A 243 -4.95 6.71 -14.18
CA PHE A 243 -4.01 7.83 -13.99
C PHE A 243 -4.54 9.00 -13.14
N THR A 244 -5.80 8.97 -12.69
CA THR A 244 -6.44 10.03 -11.87
C THR A 244 -6.62 9.63 -10.39
N GLN A 245 -6.17 8.44 -10.01
CA GLN A 245 -6.25 7.92 -8.64
C GLN A 245 -4.88 7.45 -8.17
N GLY A 246 -4.66 7.51 -6.85
CA GLY A 246 -3.49 6.90 -6.24
C GLY A 246 -3.61 5.38 -6.23
N LEU A 247 -2.49 4.69 -6.47
CA LEU A 247 -2.38 3.24 -6.36
C LEU A 247 -1.56 2.90 -5.10
N THR A 248 -2.03 1.97 -4.29
CA THR A 248 -1.32 1.48 -3.10
C THR A 248 -1.72 0.03 -2.79
N ASP A 249 -1.05 -0.58 -1.81
CA ASP A 249 -1.36 -1.93 -1.31
C ASP A 249 -1.50 -2.96 -2.44
N PHE A 250 -0.37 -3.23 -3.11
CA PHE A 250 -0.32 -4.19 -4.20
C PHE A 250 -0.23 -5.61 -3.62
N THR A 251 -1.36 -6.31 -3.55
CA THR A 251 -1.44 -7.67 -3.04
C THR A 251 -1.69 -8.67 -4.14
N PHE A 252 -1.07 -9.84 -3.99
CA PHE A 252 -1.39 -11.01 -4.80
C PHE A 252 -2.45 -11.81 -4.06
N GLU A 253 -3.58 -12.01 -4.72
CA GLU A 253 -4.73 -12.76 -4.20
C GLU A 253 -5.18 -13.78 -5.24
N ILE A 254 -5.89 -14.81 -4.77
CA ILE A 254 -6.49 -15.81 -5.66
C ILE A 254 -7.99 -15.85 -5.41
N ASP A 255 -8.78 -16.03 -6.47
CA ASP A 255 -10.20 -16.28 -6.29
C ASP A 255 -10.46 -17.71 -5.79
N ASP A 256 -11.73 -18.04 -5.53
CA ASP A 256 -12.14 -19.36 -5.05
C ASP A 256 -11.83 -20.50 -6.04
N MET A 257 -11.61 -20.18 -7.31
CA MET A 257 -11.20 -21.13 -8.37
C MET A 257 -9.67 -21.26 -8.47
N GLY A 258 -8.93 -20.46 -7.70
CA GLY A 258 -7.47 -20.38 -7.70
C GLY A 258 -6.89 -19.43 -8.74
N GLU A 259 -7.70 -18.71 -9.51
CA GLU A 259 -7.20 -17.81 -10.54
C GLU A 259 -6.41 -16.64 -9.91
N PRO A 260 -5.22 -16.32 -10.43
CA PRO A 260 -4.32 -15.38 -9.80
C PRO A 260 -4.59 -13.94 -10.21
N TYR A 261 -4.82 -13.08 -9.22
CA TYR A 261 -5.02 -11.65 -9.42
C TYR A 261 -4.01 -10.83 -8.61
N TRP A 262 -3.66 -9.67 -9.16
CA TRP A 262 -3.17 -8.58 -8.34
C TRP A 262 -4.34 -7.70 -7.95
N VAL A 263 -4.55 -7.51 -6.66
CA VAL A 263 -5.51 -6.58 -6.09
C VAL A 263 -4.74 -5.34 -5.66
N VAL A 264 -5.18 -4.16 -6.08
CA VAL A 264 -4.53 -2.89 -5.78
C VAL A 264 -5.56 -1.90 -5.30
N SER A 265 -5.33 -1.31 -4.13
CA SER A 265 -6.22 -0.31 -3.54
C SER A 265 -6.11 1.03 -4.28
N LEU A 266 -7.26 1.60 -4.62
CA LEU A 266 -7.39 2.91 -5.27
C LEU A 266 -7.71 3.97 -4.23
N TYR A 267 -7.00 5.09 -4.20
CA TYR A 267 -7.23 6.12 -3.18
C TYR A 267 -7.22 7.55 -3.72
N THR A 268 -7.79 8.45 -2.90
CA THR A 268 -7.72 9.91 -3.04
C THR A 268 -7.36 10.55 -1.71
N ASN A 269 -6.93 11.81 -1.73
CA ASN A 269 -6.61 12.56 -0.52
C ASN A 269 -7.83 13.38 -0.09
N LYS A 270 -8.27 13.20 1.15
CA LYS A 270 -9.44 13.92 1.70
C LYS A 270 -9.07 15.22 2.42
N ILE A 271 -7.77 15.46 2.68
CA ILE A 271 -7.29 16.61 3.46
C ILE A 271 -6.12 17.29 2.73
N GLY A 272 -6.43 18.25 1.86
CA GLY A 272 -5.42 18.88 1.01
C GLY A 272 -4.76 17.85 0.10
N PHE A 273 -3.44 17.68 0.22
CA PHE A 273 -2.66 16.63 -0.44
C PHE A 273 -2.37 15.40 0.45
N ASN A 274 -2.94 15.37 1.66
CA ASN A 274 -2.78 14.31 2.64
C ASN A 274 -4.15 13.68 3.01
N GLY A 275 -4.16 12.80 4.02
CA GLY A 275 -5.38 12.10 4.43
C GLY A 275 -5.83 11.13 3.35
N ALA A 276 -4.92 10.25 2.93
CA ALA A 276 -5.18 9.23 1.94
C ALA A 276 -6.34 8.33 2.39
N ASN A 277 -7.28 8.09 1.49
CA ASN A 277 -8.50 7.34 1.77
C ASN A 277 -8.84 6.46 0.59
N ALA A 278 -8.95 5.14 0.82
CA ALA A 278 -9.34 4.20 -0.22
C ALA A 278 -10.75 4.52 -0.75
N THR A 279 -10.95 4.25 -2.03
CA THR A 279 -12.16 4.56 -2.80
C THR A 279 -12.68 3.35 -3.58
N GLY A 280 -11.96 2.24 -3.55
CA GLY A 280 -12.24 1.03 -4.31
C GLY A 280 -10.95 0.28 -4.59
N VAL A 281 -11.03 -0.67 -5.51
CA VAL A 281 -9.90 -1.52 -5.92
C VAL A 281 -9.84 -1.65 -7.43
N VAL A 282 -8.65 -1.95 -7.93
CA VAL A 282 -8.43 -2.45 -9.28
C VAL A 282 -7.82 -3.84 -9.18
N THR A 283 -8.38 -4.78 -9.93
CA THR A 283 -7.80 -6.11 -10.09
C THR A 283 -7.12 -6.23 -11.44
N VAL A 284 -6.00 -6.95 -11.48
CA VAL A 284 -5.31 -7.33 -12.71
C VAL A 284 -5.16 -8.84 -12.73
N HIS A 285 -5.76 -9.50 -13.71
CA HIS A 285 -5.51 -10.93 -13.91
C HIS A 285 -4.02 -11.14 -14.24
N ALA A 286 -3.30 -11.89 -13.42
CA ALA A 286 -1.84 -11.87 -13.43
C ALA A 286 -1.22 -12.43 -14.74
N GLN A 287 -1.95 -13.31 -15.44
CA GLN A 287 -1.59 -13.82 -16.77
C GLN A 287 -2.07 -12.93 -17.93
N SER A 288 -3.39 -12.76 -18.11
CA SER A 288 -3.94 -12.02 -19.27
C SER A 288 -3.70 -10.51 -19.21
N GLY A 289 -3.53 -9.94 -18.02
CA GLY A 289 -3.44 -8.50 -17.81
C GLY A 289 -4.78 -7.78 -17.89
N GLU A 290 -5.90 -8.49 -17.88
CA GLU A 290 -7.22 -7.87 -17.83
C GLU A 290 -7.34 -7.01 -16.57
N VAL A 291 -7.74 -5.74 -16.74
CA VAL A 291 -7.83 -4.75 -15.67
C VAL A 291 -9.31 -4.46 -15.40
N ASN A 292 -9.77 -4.79 -14.19
CA ASN A 292 -11.14 -4.52 -13.74
C ASN A 292 -11.13 -3.60 -12.54
N LYS A 293 -12.02 -2.60 -12.53
CA LYS A 293 -12.10 -1.58 -11.48
C LYS A 293 -13.43 -1.70 -10.76
N TYR A 294 -13.38 -1.64 -9.44
CA TYR A 294 -14.54 -1.77 -8.57
C TYR A 294 -14.59 -0.62 -7.55
N THR A 295 -15.81 -0.22 -7.20
CA THR A 295 -16.08 0.56 -5.98
C THR A 295 -15.89 -0.36 -4.76
N ILE A 296 -16.07 0.17 -3.54
CA ILE A 296 -16.02 -0.66 -2.34
C ILE A 296 -17.19 -1.65 -2.32
N GLU A 297 -18.35 -1.20 -2.78
CA GLU A 297 -19.62 -1.92 -2.76
C GLU A 297 -19.71 -2.99 -3.86
N ASP A 298 -19.13 -2.71 -5.03
CA ASP A 298 -19.20 -3.60 -6.20
C ASP A 298 -18.04 -4.62 -6.26
N ALA A 299 -17.10 -4.54 -5.32
CA ALA A 299 -15.93 -5.42 -5.29
C ALA A 299 -16.33 -6.89 -5.03
N PRO A 300 -15.78 -7.86 -5.79
CA PRO A 300 -16.02 -9.28 -5.56
C PRO A 300 -15.71 -9.73 -4.13
N ALA A 301 -16.50 -10.69 -3.62
CA ALA A 301 -16.39 -11.17 -2.24
C ALA A 301 -15.05 -11.84 -1.90
N TRP A 302 -14.38 -12.45 -2.90
CA TRP A 302 -13.07 -13.08 -2.72
C TRP A 302 -11.94 -12.07 -2.47
N ILE A 303 -12.16 -10.77 -2.74
CA ILE A 303 -11.17 -9.72 -2.45
C ILE A 303 -11.17 -9.45 -0.96
N ASP A 304 -10.12 -9.85 -0.27
CA ASP A 304 -10.05 -9.80 1.19
C ASP A 304 -9.72 -8.42 1.75
N ARG A 305 -9.17 -7.51 0.93
CA ARG A 305 -8.70 -6.20 1.39
C ARG A 305 -8.91 -5.10 0.34
N ILE A 306 -9.54 -4.02 0.79
CA ILE A 306 -9.71 -2.77 0.03
C ILE A 306 -9.12 -1.59 0.80
N GLN A 307 -9.15 -1.64 2.13
CA GLN A 307 -8.55 -0.66 3.02
C GLN A 307 -7.14 -1.13 3.36
N PRO A 308 -6.10 -0.41 2.92
CA PRO A 308 -4.72 -0.71 3.28
C PRO A 308 -4.50 -0.62 4.79
N ASP A 309 -3.68 -1.53 5.31
CA ASP A 309 -3.36 -1.60 6.73
C ASP A 309 -2.67 -0.34 7.26
N ASN A 310 -1.76 0.23 6.47
CA ASN A 310 -1.07 1.48 6.78
C ASN A 310 -2.01 2.69 6.84
N PHE A 311 -3.04 2.72 5.99
CA PHE A 311 -4.07 3.78 6.03
C PHE A 311 -4.90 3.66 7.30
N ILE A 312 -5.34 2.46 7.65
CA ILE A 312 -6.10 2.24 8.88
C ILE A 312 -5.26 2.58 10.10
N PHE A 313 -4.00 2.16 10.14
CA PHE A 313 -3.08 2.49 11.23
C PHE A 313 -2.90 4.02 11.39
N GLU A 314 -2.62 4.74 10.31
CA GLU A 314 -2.45 6.20 10.33
C GLU A 314 -3.76 6.91 10.73
N GLN A 315 -4.90 6.45 10.22
CA GLN A 315 -6.22 7.01 10.53
C GLN A 315 -6.60 6.78 11.99
N LEU A 316 -6.34 5.59 12.55
CA LEU A 316 -6.55 5.29 13.96
C LEU A 316 -5.59 6.06 14.88
N TYR A 317 -4.33 6.22 14.47
CA TYR A 317 -3.39 7.07 15.18
C TYR A 317 -3.92 8.50 15.26
N ASN A 318 -4.30 9.09 14.12
CA ASN A 318 -4.88 10.43 14.06
C ASN A 318 -6.17 10.57 14.86
N TRP A 319 -7.05 9.57 14.80
CA TRP A 319 -8.28 9.50 15.60
C TRP A 319 -7.99 9.59 17.10
N GLY A 320 -7.00 8.83 17.57
CA GLY A 320 -6.63 8.80 18.98
C GLY A 320 -5.85 10.02 19.47
N ILE A 321 -4.91 10.56 18.67
CA ILE A 321 -4.11 11.73 19.09
C ILE A 321 -4.85 13.06 19.01
N TYR A 322 -5.79 13.20 18.08
CA TYR A 322 -6.53 14.44 17.88
C TYR A 322 -7.91 14.46 18.55
N VAL A 323 -8.17 13.55 19.50
CA VAL A 323 -9.44 13.48 20.26
C VAL A 323 -9.91 14.87 20.75
N ASP A 324 -9.00 15.61 21.39
CA ASP A 324 -9.20 16.97 21.89
C ASP A 324 -8.43 18.04 21.08
N GLY A 325 -8.12 17.73 19.82
CA GLY A 325 -7.49 18.65 18.86
C GLY A 325 -5.96 18.76 18.97
N PHE A 326 -5.38 19.58 18.07
CA PHE A 326 -3.93 19.67 17.84
C PHE A 326 -3.13 20.12 19.07
N LEU A 327 -3.59 21.15 19.79
CA LEU A 327 -2.86 21.67 20.95
C LEU A 327 -2.81 20.65 22.10
N ASN A 328 -3.89 19.88 22.29
CA ASN A 328 -3.87 18.78 23.24
C ASN A 328 -2.88 17.69 22.80
N ALA A 329 -2.90 17.28 21.53
CA ALA A 329 -2.00 16.26 21.00
C ALA A 329 -0.51 16.57 21.28
N ILE A 330 -0.11 17.84 21.19
CA ILE A 330 1.28 18.27 21.38
C ILE A 330 1.64 18.56 22.84
N PHE A 331 0.76 19.25 23.59
CA PHE A 331 1.11 19.79 24.91
C PHE A 331 0.36 19.14 26.07
N GLY A 332 -0.92 18.82 25.89
CA GLY A 332 -1.78 18.34 26.96
C GLY A 332 -1.72 16.83 27.16
N GLN A 333 -1.66 16.08 26.05
CA GLN A 333 -1.70 14.62 25.96
C GLN A 333 -2.82 13.98 26.79
N GLN A 334 -3.90 14.72 27.05
CA GLN A 334 -5.06 14.22 27.79
C GLN A 334 -5.89 13.33 26.87
N SER A 335 -6.35 12.19 27.39
CA SER A 335 -7.21 11.24 26.67
C SER A 335 -6.62 10.67 25.37
N VAL A 336 -5.33 10.91 25.09
CA VAL A 336 -4.69 10.47 23.86
C VAL A 336 -4.54 8.95 23.86
N LEU A 337 -5.07 8.34 22.80
CA LEU A 337 -4.88 6.93 22.50
C LEU A 337 -3.98 6.77 21.28
N VAL A 338 -3.15 5.73 21.27
CA VAL A 338 -2.32 5.36 20.13
C VAL A 338 -2.47 3.86 19.85
N PRO A 339 -2.50 3.45 18.57
CA PRO A 339 -2.42 2.04 18.22
C PRO A 339 -1.14 1.41 18.77
N THR A 340 -1.23 0.16 19.23
CA THR A 340 -0.08 -0.62 19.64
C THR A 340 0.73 -1.07 18.42
N ALA A 341 1.91 -1.64 18.66
CA ALA A 341 2.79 -2.06 17.58
C ALA A 341 2.20 -3.24 16.79
N GLY A 342 1.90 -2.99 15.52
CA GLY A 342 1.46 -4.00 14.57
C GLY A 342 -0.05 -3.96 14.30
N ILE A 343 -0.41 -4.44 13.12
CA ILE A 343 -1.78 -4.62 12.68
C ILE A 343 -1.90 -6.01 12.06
N SER A 344 -2.90 -6.76 12.50
CA SER A 344 -3.09 -8.15 12.07
C SER A 344 -4.40 -8.30 11.32
N LEU A 345 -4.38 -9.07 10.23
CA LEU A 345 -5.62 -9.50 9.59
C LEU A 345 -6.24 -10.65 10.39
N VAL A 346 -7.48 -10.46 10.81
CA VAL A 346 -8.32 -11.47 11.46
C VAL A 346 -9.63 -11.62 10.71
N TYR A 347 -10.33 -12.74 10.89
CA TYR A 347 -11.58 -13.02 10.20
C TYR A 347 -12.70 -13.13 11.23
N GLY A 348 -13.76 -12.37 10.98
CA GLY A 348 -14.98 -12.41 11.75
C GLY A 348 -15.85 -13.60 11.36
N THR A 349 -16.89 -13.83 12.16
CA THR A 349 -17.85 -14.93 11.96
C THR A 349 -18.82 -14.71 10.83
N ASP A 350 -18.94 -13.45 10.42
CA ASP A 350 -19.67 -12.99 9.24
C ASP A 350 -18.92 -13.30 7.93
N GLY A 351 -17.74 -13.93 8.01
CA GLY A 351 -16.89 -14.24 6.86
C GLY A 351 -16.09 -13.04 6.36
N ASN A 352 -16.22 -11.87 7.00
CA ASN A 352 -15.46 -10.69 6.64
C ASN A 352 -14.07 -10.69 7.31
N SER A 353 -13.15 -9.99 6.69
CA SER A 353 -11.82 -9.72 7.21
C SER A 353 -11.76 -8.36 7.89
N TYR A 354 -10.96 -8.30 8.95
CA TYR A 354 -10.80 -7.13 9.81
C TYR A 354 -9.33 -6.89 10.12
N TRP A 355 -8.96 -5.62 10.13
CA TRP A 355 -7.72 -5.16 10.71
C TRP A 355 -7.86 -5.06 12.23
N TYR A 356 -7.07 -5.84 12.94
CA TYR A 356 -6.94 -5.84 14.39
C TYR A 356 -5.73 -5.00 14.82
N THR A 357 -5.91 -4.12 15.80
CA THR A 357 -4.82 -3.46 16.52
C THR A 357 -5.25 -3.10 17.95
N GLY A 358 -4.37 -3.27 18.93
CA GLY A 358 -4.57 -2.77 20.29
C GLY A 358 -4.53 -1.24 20.34
N MET A 359 -5.11 -0.66 21.40
CA MET A 359 -5.05 0.77 21.69
C MET A 359 -4.51 0.99 23.09
N THR A 360 -3.48 1.83 23.24
CA THR A 360 -2.92 2.22 24.54
C THR A 360 -3.02 3.72 24.76
N SER A 361 -3.00 4.15 26.02
CA SER A 361 -2.85 5.57 26.37
C SER A 361 -1.44 6.05 26.08
N ALA A 362 -1.29 7.33 25.69
CA ALA A 362 0.02 7.94 25.56
C ALA A 362 0.83 7.82 26.87
N GLY A 363 2.00 7.17 26.81
CA GLY A 363 2.89 6.96 27.95
C GLY A 363 2.67 5.66 28.75
N ALA A 364 1.75 4.78 28.34
CA ALA A 364 1.58 3.45 28.92
C ALA A 364 2.19 2.37 28.00
N ASP A 365 3.38 1.88 28.34
CA ASP A 365 4.18 1.04 27.44
C ASP A 365 3.72 -0.43 27.35
N GLU A 366 3.03 -0.97 28.35
CA GLU A 366 2.71 -2.41 28.44
C GLU A 366 1.24 -2.75 28.77
N SER A 367 0.38 -1.75 28.94
CA SER A 367 -1.06 -1.96 29.17
C SER A 367 -1.87 -1.47 27.98
N THR A 368 -2.83 -2.28 27.55
CA THR A 368 -3.82 -1.86 26.56
C THR A 368 -5.10 -1.38 27.26
N VAL A 369 -5.76 -0.36 26.71
CA VAL A 369 -7.12 0.05 27.14
C VAL A 369 -8.21 -0.72 26.38
N GLY A 370 -7.84 -1.41 25.30
CA GLY A 370 -8.74 -2.16 24.45
C GLY A 370 -8.12 -2.43 23.07
N PHE A 371 -8.94 -2.85 22.12
CA PHE A 371 -8.49 -3.08 20.74
C PHE A 371 -9.57 -2.68 19.76
N ILE A 372 -9.15 -2.43 18.53
CA ILE A 372 -10.01 -1.99 17.45
C ILE A 372 -10.04 -3.07 16.36
N LEU A 373 -11.24 -3.30 15.82
CA LEU A 373 -11.45 -4.02 14.58
C LEU A 373 -11.96 -3.04 13.53
N THR A 374 -11.29 -2.96 12.40
CA THR A 374 -11.74 -2.18 11.24
C THR A 374 -11.96 -3.12 10.07
N ASN A 375 -13.18 -3.16 9.53
CA ASN A 375 -13.51 -3.99 8.37
C ASN A 375 -12.61 -3.59 7.18
N THR A 376 -11.90 -4.55 6.60
CA THR A 376 -10.91 -4.29 5.53
C THR A 376 -11.56 -3.87 4.21
N ARG A 377 -12.88 -3.96 4.10
CA ARG A 377 -13.66 -3.56 2.92
C ARG A 377 -14.37 -2.24 3.16
N THR A 378 -15.30 -2.24 4.11
CA THR A 378 -16.23 -1.13 4.36
C THR A 378 -15.62 0.00 5.20
N LYS A 379 -14.50 -0.27 5.90
CA LYS A 379 -13.92 0.61 6.94
C LYS A 379 -14.81 0.79 8.18
N GLU A 380 -15.85 -0.02 8.37
CA GLU A 380 -16.60 0.03 9.62
C GLU A 380 -15.68 -0.33 10.80
N THR A 381 -15.62 0.56 11.80
CA THR A 381 -14.67 0.47 12.91
C THR A 381 -15.38 0.30 14.24
N LYS A 382 -14.95 -0.71 15.00
CA LYS A 382 -15.45 -1.00 16.34
C LYS A 382 -14.32 -0.99 17.37
N PHE A 383 -14.57 -0.35 18.51
CA PHE A 383 -13.65 -0.32 19.65
C PHE A 383 -14.18 -1.18 20.80
N TYR A 384 -13.34 -2.10 21.25
CA TYR A 384 -13.61 -3.04 22.33
C TYR A 384 -12.78 -2.64 23.54
N LYS A 385 -13.44 -2.03 24.54
CA LYS A 385 -12.79 -1.60 25.78
C LYS A 385 -12.48 -2.80 26.67
N GLN A 386 -11.35 -3.43 26.42
CA GLN A 386 -10.84 -4.58 27.14
C GLN A 386 -9.45 -4.28 27.68
N PRO A 387 -9.33 -3.80 28.94
CA PRO A 387 -8.04 -3.60 29.57
C PRO A 387 -7.24 -4.91 29.65
N GLY A 388 -5.93 -4.83 29.38
CA GLY A 388 -5.09 -6.01 29.38
C GLY A 388 -3.62 -5.73 29.08
N ALA A 389 -2.92 -6.75 28.60
CA ALA A 389 -1.55 -6.65 28.10
C ALA A 389 -1.55 -6.17 26.63
N THR A 390 -0.51 -5.43 26.23
CA THR A 390 -0.23 -5.21 24.81
C THR A 390 0.26 -6.50 24.14
N GLU A 391 0.25 -6.53 22.81
CA GLU A 391 0.77 -7.62 21.99
C GLU A 391 2.22 -7.95 22.36
N VAL A 392 3.06 -6.91 22.52
CA VAL A 392 4.47 -7.06 22.91
C VAL A 392 4.61 -7.61 24.32
N ALA A 393 3.79 -7.14 25.28
CA ALA A 393 3.81 -7.67 26.64
C ALA A 393 3.37 -9.15 26.69
N ALA A 394 2.38 -9.53 25.89
CA ALA A 394 1.96 -10.92 25.74
C ALA A 394 3.07 -11.81 25.18
N GLN A 395 3.78 -11.35 24.14
CA GLN A 395 4.96 -12.03 23.59
C GLN A 395 6.05 -12.25 24.64
N ARG A 396 6.45 -11.17 25.34
CA ARG A 396 7.46 -11.25 26.41
C ARG A 396 7.05 -12.21 27.51
N SER A 397 5.77 -12.22 27.89
CA SER A 397 5.26 -13.15 28.90
C SER A 397 5.36 -14.60 28.42
N ALA A 398 5.01 -14.89 27.16
CA ALA A 398 5.12 -16.22 26.58
C ALA A 398 6.58 -16.69 26.49
N GLU A 399 7.49 -15.83 26.03
CA GLU A 399 8.93 -16.09 25.96
C GLU A 399 9.53 -16.30 27.36
N GLY A 400 9.15 -15.47 28.33
CA GLY A 400 9.63 -15.56 29.71
C GLY A 400 9.28 -16.89 30.39
N LYS A 401 8.11 -17.47 30.05
CA LYS A 401 7.68 -18.79 30.55
C LYS A 401 8.58 -19.94 30.08
N VAL A 402 9.25 -19.80 28.93
CA VAL A 402 10.14 -20.81 28.33
C VAL A 402 11.53 -20.25 28.03
N GLN A 403 11.99 -19.28 28.83
CA GLN A 403 13.26 -18.58 28.61
C GLN A 403 14.45 -19.53 28.49
N GLU A 404 14.43 -20.67 29.18
CA GLU A 404 15.48 -21.69 29.14
C GLU A 404 15.57 -22.41 27.80
N LYS A 405 14.51 -22.38 26.99
CA LYS A 405 14.50 -22.92 25.62
C LYS A 405 15.03 -21.92 24.60
N GLY A 406 15.09 -20.64 24.95
CA GLY A 406 15.47 -19.56 24.03
C GLY A 406 14.55 -19.49 22.81
N TYR A 407 13.26 -19.79 22.98
CA TYR A 407 12.27 -19.66 21.92
C TYR A 407 11.86 -18.20 21.73
N ILE A 408 11.50 -17.87 20.50
CA ILE A 408 11.09 -16.52 20.10
C ILE A 408 9.61 -16.57 19.70
N ALA A 409 8.81 -15.65 20.22
CA ALA A 409 7.40 -15.54 19.91
C ALA A 409 7.17 -14.94 18.51
N THR A 410 6.17 -15.48 17.82
CA THR A 410 5.59 -14.87 16.62
C THR A 410 4.66 -13.71 17.00
N GLU A 411 4.23 -12.92 16.01
CA GLU A 411 3.21 -11.89 16.22
C GLU A 411 1.93 -12.51 16.78
N PRO A 412 1.42 -12.03 17.94
CA PRO A 412 0.26 -12.60 18.57
C PRO A 412 -1.00 -12.22 17.83
N ILE A 413 -1.97 -13.12 17.85
CA ILE A 413 -3.28 -12.89 17.24
C ILE A 413 -4.31 -13.04 18.34
N MET A 414 -5.22 -12.08 18.43
CA MET A 414 -6.33 -12.19 19.36
C MET A 414 -7.38 -13.14 18.81
N TYR A 415 -7.75 -14.13 19.61
CA TYR A 415 -8.86 -15.02 19.36
C TYR A 415 -9.85 -14.98 20.51
N ASN A 416 -11.10 -15.34 20.22
CA ASN A 416 -12.04 -15.69 21.26
C ASN A 416 -11.81 -17.14 21.69
N VAL A 417 -11.18 -17.35 22.85
CA VAL A 417 -11.00 -18.70 23.42
C VAL A 417 -12.01 -18.88 24.53
N SER A 418 -13.09 -19.62 24.25
CA SER A 418 -14.17 -19.91 25.22
C SER A 418 -14.81 -18.67 25.86
N GLY A 419 -15.03 -17.61 25.07
CA GLY A 419 -15.62 -16.34 25.52
C GLY A 419 -14.59 -15.31 26.01
N ILE A 420 -13.29 -15.66 26.05
CA ILE A 420 -12.24 -14.81 26.60
C ILE A 420 -11.31 -14.34 25.46
N PRO A 421 -11.15 -13.01 25.26
CA PRO A 421 -10.13 -12.48 24.36
C PRO A 421 -8.74 -12.95 24.81
N THR A 422 -8.09 -13.74 23.96
CA THR A 422 -6.83 -14.41 24.29
C THR A 422 -5.87 -14.25 23.13
N TYR A 423 -4.67 -13.73 23.42
CA TYR A 423 -3.58 -13.75 22.45
C TYR A 423 -3.04 -15.17 22.31
N VAL A 424 -2.98 -15.65 21.07
CA VAL A 424 -2.35 -16.92 20.72
C VAL A 424 -1.17 -16.64 19.80
N MET A 425 -0.06 -17.31 20.06
CA MET A 425 1.15 -17.19 19.25
C MET A 425 1.93 -18.50 19.19
N SER A 426 2.64 -18.70 18.08
CA SER A 426 3.64 -19.77 17.99
C SER A 426 4.97 -19.32 18.60
N LEU A 427 5.65 -20.25 19.27
CA LEU A 427 7.01 -20.10 19.76
C LEU A 427 7.97 -20.90 18.88
N LEU A 428 8.96 -20.21 18.33
CA LEU A 428 9.93 -20.74 17.38
C LEU A 428 11.27 -21.02 18.05
N ASP A 429 11.96 -22.07 17.64
CA ASP A 429 13.38 -22.24 17.98
C ASP A 429 14.28 -21.26 17.18
N LYS A 430 15.58 -21.29 17.46
CA LYS A 430 16.57 -20.46 16.73
C LYS A 430 16.66 -20.78 15.23
N ALA A 431 16.20 -21.95 14.80
CA ALA A 431 16.11 -22.32 13.38
C ALA A 431 14.79 -21.84 12.74
N GLY A 432 13.90 -21.22 13.50
CA GLY A 432 12.62 -20.72 13.03
C GLY A 432 11.55 -21.81 12.89
N LEU A 433 11.72 -22.95 13.56
CA LEU A 433 10.75 -24.04 13.57
C LEU A 433 9.78 -23.89 14.73
N ILE A 434 8.49 -24.07 14.47
CA ILE A 434 7.45 -24.06 15.50
C ILE A 434 7.70 -25.22 16.48
N LYS A 435 7.81 -24.89 17.77
CA LYS A 435 7.99 -25.88 18.85
C LYS A 435 6.84 -25.91 19.84
N MET A 436 6.16 -24.79 20.01
CA MET A 436 5.09 -24.64 20.99
C MET A 436 4.09 -23.60 20.51
N VAL A 437 2.86 -23.68 21.02
CA VAL A 437 1.84 -22.64 20.93
C VAL A 437 1.61 -22.14 22.35
N ALA A 438 1.60 -20.83 22.53
CA ALA A 438 1.45 -20.15 23.81
C ALA A 438 0.14 -19.37 23.88
#